data_AF-A0A3D0Q503-F1
#
_entry.id   AF-A0A3D0Q503-F1
#
_cell.length_a   1.000
_cell.length_b   1.000
_cell.length_c   1.000
_cell.angle_alpha   90.00
_cell.angle_beta   90.00
_cell.angle_gamma   90.00
#
_symmetry.space_group_name_H-M   'P 1'
#
loop_
_entity.id
_entity.type
_entity.pdbx_description
1 polymer ?
#
loop_
_entity_poly.entity_id
_entity_poly.type
_entity_poly.pdbx_seq_one_letter_code
_entity_poly.pdbx_strand_id
1 'polypeptide(L)' 'MLSQAFLEYRCPRCGYINAIARETVLDMYKEQSDACQHCQQKLEIIAANGINDQINLIVSEQEDGAK' A
#
# COMPACT_ATOMS: atom_id res chain seq x y z
N MET A 1 -2.67 -24.17 -0.17
CA MET A 1 -1.78 -23.08 0.28
C MET A 1 -2.05 -21.90 -0.62
N LEU A 2 -2.65 -20.84 -0.11
CA LEU A 2 -2.61 -19.56 -0.83
C LEU A 2 -1.16 -19.11 -0.72
N SER A 3 -0.42 -19.08 -1.84
CA SER A 3 0.89 -18.44 -1.88
C SER A 3 0.73 -17.04 -1.29
N GLN A 4 1.57 -16.66 -0.33
CA GLN A 4 1.65 -15.26 0.10
C GLN A 4 1.99 -14.41 -1.12
N ALA A 5 0.96 -13.84 -1.73
CA ALA A 5 1.10 -12.99 -2.89
C ALA A 5 1.38 -11.60 -2.36
N PHE A 6 2.61 -11.12 -2.58
CA PHE A 6 2.93 -9.73 -2.31
C PHE A 6 2.36 -8.86 -3.44
N LEU A 7 1.87 -7.68 -3.08
CA LEU A 7 1.45 -6.64 -4.01
C LEU A 7 2.51 -5.54 -4.00
N GLU A 8 2.99 -5.18 -5.19
CA GLU A 8 4.00 -4.14 -5.35
C GLU A 8 3.36 -2.76 -5.50
N TYR A 9 4.03 -1.74 -4.96
CA TYR A 9 3.62 -0.35 -5.14
C TYR A 9 4.81 0.60 -5.07
N ARG A 10 4.70 1.73 -5.78
CA ARG A 10 5.73 2.77 -5.79
C ARG A 10 5.46 3.77 -4.66
N CYS A 11 6.49 4.07 -3.87
CA CYS A 11 6.43 5.15 -2.89
C CYS A 11 6.23 6.50 -3.61
N PRO A 12 5.17 7.28 -3.27
CA PRO A 12 4.92 8.57 -3.89
C PRO A 12 6.02 9.61 -3.59
N ARG A 13 6.70 9.50 -2.43
CA ARG A 13 7.77 10.43 -2.03
C ARG A 13 9.09 10.18 -2.74
N CYS A 14 9.62 8.95 -2.67
CA CYS A 14 10.99 8.66 -3.13
C CYS A 14 11.08 7.77 -4.38
N GLY A 15 9.94 7.26 -4.87
CA GLY A 15 9.90 6.41 -6.06
C GLY A 15 10.38 4.96 -5.88
N TYR A 16 10.80 4.56 -4.68
CA TYR A 16 11.18 3.17 -4.37
C TYR A 16 9.98 2.22 -4.51
N ILE A 17 10.23 1.00 -5.00
CA ILE A 17 9.20 -0.05 -5.12
C ILE A 17 9.17 -0.85 -3.82
N ASN A 18 8.06 -0.74 -3.10
CA ASN A 18 7.79 -1.52 -1.88
C ASN A 18 6.91 -2.72 -2.24
N ALA A 19 6.77 -3.63 -1.28
CA ALA A 19 5.88 -4.78 -1.36
C ALA A 19 5.08 -4.90 -0.06
N ILE A 20 3.79 -5.18 -0.16
CA ILE A 20 2.89 -5.42 0.97
C ILE A 20 2.25 -6.79 0.82
N ALA A 21 2.11 -7.53 1.92
CA ALA A 21 1.48 -8.85 1.89
C ALA A 21 -0.02 -8.70 1.61
N ARG A 22 -0.59 -9.49 0.69
CA ARG A 22 -2.02 -9.37 0.34
C ARG A 22 -2.94 -9.54 1.56
N GLU A 23 -2.55 -10.32 2.55
CA GLU A 23 -3.29 -10.50 3.80
C GLU A 23 -3.44 -9.22 4.65
N THR A 24 -2.60 -8.20 4.48
CA THR A 24 -2.71 -6.96 5.26
C THR A 24 -3.68 -5.96 4.64
N VAL A 25 -4.14 -6.18 3.41
CA VAL A 25 -5.06 -5.30 2.67
C VAL A 25 -6.37 -6.01 2.28
N LEU A 26 -6.79 -7.01 3.06
CA LEU A 26 -8.01 -7.78 2.82
C LEU A 26 -9.29 -6.94 2.91
N ASP A 27 -9.29 -5.95 3.80
CA ASP A 27 -10.39 -4.98 3.94
C ASP A 27 -10.28 -3.94 2.82
N MET A 28 -10.91 -4.22 1.68
CA MET A 28 -10.95 -3.26 0.57
C MET A 28 -11.55 -1.92 1.00
N TYR A 29 -11.02 -0.83 0.47
CA TYR A 29 -11.40 0.55 0.76
C TYR A 29 -11.16 1.01 2.22
N LYS A 30 -10.45 0.23 3.01
CA LYS A 30 -10.00 0.62 4.35
C LYS A 30 -8.54 1.05 4.31
N GLU A 31 -8.25 2.15 4.98
CA GLU A 31 -6.90 2.69 5.14
C GLU A 31 -6.04 1.71 5.94
N GLN A 32 -4.84 1.45 5.41
CA GLN A 32 -3.76 0.75 6.10
C GLN A 32 -2.53 1.65 6.11
N SER A 33 -1.75 1.59 7.17
CA SER A 33 -0.51 2.37 7.29
C SER A 33 0.71 1.46 7.20
N ASP A 34 1.69 1.86 6.39
CA ASP A 34 3.01 1.22 6.34
C ASP A 34 4.11 2.27 6.09
N ALA A 35 5.33 1.98 6.48
CA ALA A 35 6.49 2.84 6.22
C ALA A 35 7.20 2.40 4.93
N CYS A 36 7.60 3.35 4.10
CA CYS A 36 8.46 3.04 2.96
C CYS A 36 9.78 2.41 3.43
N GLN A 37 10.12 1.23 2.91
CA GLN A 37 11.33 0.49 3.27
C GLN A 37 12.63 1.25 2.97
N HIS A 38 12.59 2.22 2.05
CA HIS A 38 13.74 3.06 1.70
C HIS A 38 13.77 4.39 2.46
N CYS A 39 12.77 5.27 2.25
CA CYS A 39 12.82 6.62 2.84
C CYS A 39 12.13 6.76 4.20
N GLN A 40 11.54 5.68 4.73
CA GLN A 40 10.83 5.64 6.02
C GLN A 40 9.61 6.57 6.14
N GLN A 41 9.20 7.22 5.04
CA GLN A 41 7.96 7.98 5.00
C GLN A 41 6.78 7.07 5.33
N LYS A 42 5.91 7.50 6.24
CA LYS A 42 4.62 6.84 6.48
C LYS A 42 3.71 7.03 5.27
N LEU A 43 3.11 5.94 4.85
CA LEU A 43 2.23 5.86 3.70
C LEU A 43 0.87 5.34 4.15
N GLU A 44 -0.15 5.90 3.55
CA GLU A 44 -1.49 5.35 3.58
C GLU A 44 -1.69 4.51 2.31
N ILE A 45 -2.20 3.30 2.49
CA ILE A 45 -2.41 2.30 1.44
C ILE A 45 -3.85 1.84 1.52
N ILE A 46 -4.58 1.99 0.41
CA ILE A 46 -5.97 1.54 0.28
C ILE A 46 -6.03 0.54 -0.87
N ALA A 47 -6.47 -0.69 -0.59
CA ALA A 47 -6.77 -1.66 -1.63
C ALA A 47 -8.13 -1.36 -2.27
N ALA A 48 -8.19 -1.40 -3.60
CA ALA A 48 -9.39 -1.16 -4.38
C ALA A 48 -9.55 -2.20 -5.49
N ASN A 49 -10.80 -2.39 -5.94
CA ASN A 49 -11.08 -3.30 -7.05
C ASN A 49 -10.45 -2.75 -8.35
N GLY A 50 -9.65 -3.59 -9.00
CA GLY A 50 -9.14 -3.37 -10.34
C GLY A 50 -10.04 -4.01 -11.41
N ILE A 51 -9.62 -3.90 -12.67
CA ILE A 51 -10.28 -4.54 -13.81
C ILE A 51 -9.86 -6.02 -13.85
N ASN A 52 -10.77 -6.93 -14.24
CA ASN A 52 -10.50 -8.38 -14.35
C ASN A 52 -9.99 -9.02 -13.04
N ASP A 53 -10.68 -8.74 -11.93
CA ASP A 53 -10.39 -9.28 -10.59
C ASP A 53 -8.98 -8.97 -10.05
N GLN A 54 -8.32 -7.96 -10.63
CA GLN A 54 -7.05 -7.44 -10.11
C GLN A 54 -7.29 -6.57 -8.86
N ILE A 55 -6.24 -6.41 -8.05
CA ILE A 55 -6.24 -5.45 -6.94
C ILE A 55 -5.41 -4.24 -7.37
N ASN A 56 -6.01 -3.05 -7.22
CA ASN A 56 -5.28 -1.80 -7.30
C ASN A 56 -4.89 -1.35 -5.89
N LEU A 57 -3.71 -0.74 -5.77
CA LEU A 57 -3.28 -0.06 -4.56
C LEU A 57 -3.29 1.45 -4.82
N ILE A 58 -4.07 2.18 -4.02
CA ILE A 58 -4.03 3.64 -3.96
C ILE A 58 -3.08 3.97 -2.81
N VAL A 59 -2.01 4.71 -3.10
CA VAL A 59 -0.95 4.99 -2.13
C VAL A 59 -0.70 6.50 -2.07
N SER A 60 -0.77 7.05 -0.86
CA SER A 60 -0.56 8.45 -0.55
C SER A 60 0.50 8.59 0.54
N GLU A 61 1.12 9.77 0.63
CA GLU A 61 1.93 10.11 1.79
C GLU A 61 0.99 10.38 2.96
N GLN A 62 1.23 9.75 4.11
CA GLN A 62 0.56 10.15 5.34
C GLN A 62 1.23 11.43 5.83
N GLU A 63 0.52 12.55 5.75
CA GLU A 63 0.97 13.79 6.37
C GLU A 63 1.04 13.56 7.89
N ASP A 64 2.20 13.81 8.50
CA ASP A 64 2.26 13.93 9.95
C ASP A 64 1.33 15.07 10.30
N GLY A 65 0.22 14.76 10.99
CA GLY A 65 -0.85 15.71 11.27
C GLY A 65 -0.26 17.03 11.73
N ALA A 66 -0.33 18.04 10.86
CA ALA A 66 -0.14 19.40 11.27
C ALA A 66 -1.34 19.78 12.14
N LYS A 67 -1.20 19.55 13.45
CA LYS A 67 -1.82 20.29 14.55
C LYS A 67 -1.30 19.82 15.90
#